data_AF-A0AAV6AUK3-F1
#
_entry.id   AF-A0AAV6AUK3-F1
#
_cell.length_a   1.000
_cell.length_b   1.000
_cell.length_c   1.000
_cell.angle_alpha   90.00
_cell.angle_beta   90.00
_cell.angle_gamma   90.00
#
_symmetry.space_group_name_H-M   'P 1'
#
loop_
_entity.id
_entity.type
_entity.pdbx_description
1 polymer ?
#
loop_
_entity_poly.entity_id
_entity_poly.type
_entity_poly.pdbx_seq_one_letter_code
_entity_poly.pdbx_strand_id
1 'polypeptide(L)'
;MAKLTAASRRRIDEFRQRVRGMRYEPLPEGELSAIPDRRRQGLANSEIEGIHLTPEERAFLQMLDEERVPHELRLELATALALAAEDRSAAAD
;
A
#
# COMPACT_ATOMS: atom_id res chain seq x y z
N MET A 1 -17.37 -1.86 7.46
CA MET A 1 -15.96 -1.99 7.02
C MET A 1 -15.79 -3.32 6.30
N ALA A 2 -15.48 -3.28 5.00
CA ALA A 2 -15.15 -4.51 4.27
C ALA A 2 -13.87 -5.13 4.86
N LYS A 3 -13.91 -6.42 5.17
CA LYS A 3 -12.81 -7.14 5.82
C LYS A 3 -11.79 -7.60 4.78
N LEU A 4 -10.51 -7.59 5.13
CA LEU A 4 -9.46 -8.18 4.30
C LEU A 4 -9.71 -9.68 4.12
N THR A 5 -9.74 -10.14 2.86
CA THR A 5 -9.84 -11.57 2.51
C THR A 5 -8.53 -12.30 2.86
N ALA A 6 -8.59 -13.63 2.96
CA ALA A 6 -7.38 -14.43 3.20
C ALA A 6 -6.34 -14.28 2.08
N ALA A 7 -6.79 -14.16 0.83
CA ALA A 7 -5.93 -13.92 -0.33
C ALA A 7 -5.26 -12.55 -0.25
N SER A 8 -6.02 -11.49 0.06
CA SER A 8 -5.47 -10.15 0.24
C SER A 8 -4.46 -10.11 1.39
N ARG A 9 -4.70 -10.79 2.51
CA ARG A 9 -3.73 -10.90 3.63
C ARG A 9 -2.42 -11.54 3.19
N ARG A 10 -2.48 -12.69 2.52
CA ARG A 10 -1.28 -13.36 1.99
C ARG A 10 -0.47 -12.45 1.09
N ARG A 11 -1.15 -11.70 0.22
CA ARG A 11 -0.47 -10.78 -0.69
C ARG A 11 0.21 -9.62 0.05
N ILE A 12 -0.44 -9.04 1.06
CA ILE A 12 0.21 -8.03 1.91
C ILE A 12 1.46 -8.61 2.58
N ASP A 13 1.40 -9.86 3.07
CA ASP A 13 2.57 -10.52 3.65
C ASP A 13 3.68 -10.81 2.63
N GLU A 14 3.34 -11.15 1.39
CA GLU A 14 4.31 -11.28 0.29
C GLU A 14 5.01 -9.95 0.00
N PHE A 15 4.25 -8.85 -0.09
CA PHE A 15 4.82 -7.52 -0.24
C PHE A 15 5.71 -7.15 0.95
N ARG A 16 5.29 -7.46 2.17
CA ARG A 16 6.09 -7.23 3.38
C ARG A 16 7.40 -8.00 3.33
N GLN A 17 7.38 -9.27 2.94
CA GLN A 17 8.60 -10.07 2.78
C GLN A 17 9.50 -9.51 1.68
N ARG A 18 8.93 -9.08 0.55
CA ARG A 18 9.66 -8.47 -0.55
C ARG A 18 10.35 -7.18 -0.10
N VAL A 19 9.64 -6.31 0.61
CA VAL A 19 10.19 -5.09 1.20
C VAL A 19 11.35 -5.42 2.13
N ARG A 20 11.18 -6.34 3.08
CA ARG A 20 12.25 -6.76 4.00
C ARG A 20 13.47 -7.39 3.31
N GLY A 21 13.28 -7.98 2.14
CA GLY A 21 14.35 -8.49 1.29
C GLY A 21 15.05 -7.43 0.44
N MET A 22 14.44 -6.26 0.27
CA MET A 22 15.05 -5.14 -0.45
C MET A 22 16.03 -4.39 0.45
N ARG A 23 17.16 -3.98 -0.11
CA ARG A 23 18.08 -3.05 0.57
C ARG A 23 17.57 -1.64 0.36
N TYR A 24 17.01 -1.03 1.40
CA TYR A 24 16.67 0.38 1.43
C TYR A 24 16.99 0.96 2.80
N GLU A 25 17.16 2.27 2.86
CA GLU A 25 17.32 2.99 4.11
C GLU A 25 15.93 3.42 4.61
N PRO A 26 15.49 2.93 5.79
CA PRO A 26 14.18 3.27 6.31
C PRO A 26 14.11 4.76 6.62
N LEU A 27 12.99 5.41 6.28
CA LEU A 27 12.80 6.84 6.54
C LEU A 27 12.97 7.15 8.03
N PRO A 28 13.64 8.25 8.44
CA PRO A 28 13.81 8.62 9.83
C PRO A 28 12.47 8.85 10.54
N GLU A 29 12.44 8.63 11.86
CA GLU A 29 11.19 8.62 12.65
C GLU A 29 10.45 9.97 12.60
N GLY A 30 11.21 11.07 12.44
CA GLY A 30 10.66 12.42 12.25
C GLY A 30 9.90 12.61 10.93
N GLU A 31 10.27 11.91 9.85
CA GLU A 31 9.53 11.97 8.58
C GLU A 31 8.27 11.11 8.61
N LEU A 32 8.27 10.02 9.37
CA LEU A 32 7.08 9.19 9.57
C LEU A 32 5.94 9.94 10.23
N SER A 33 6.21 10.96 11.05
CA SER A 33 5.14 11.75 11.66
C SER A 33 4.40 12.62 10.65
N ALA A 34 5.02 12.97 9.51
CA ALA A 34 4.42 13.82 8.48
C ALA A 34 3.71 13.02 7.38
N ILE A 35 4.08 11.76 7.19
CA ILE A 35 3.51 10.85 6.20
C ILE A 35 2.02 10.53 6.41
N PRO A 36 1.54 10.13 7.61
CA PRO A 36 0.15 9.75 7.80
C PRO A 36 -0.78 10.94 7.63
N ASP A 37 -0.30 12.16 7.91
CA ASP A 37 -1.08 13.39 7.70
C ASP A 37 -1.20 13.73 6.20
N ARG A 38 -0.09 13.71 5.46
CA ARG A 38 -0.11 13.89 3.99
C ARG A 38 -0.90 12.79 3.28
N ARG A 39 -0.80 11.55 3.75
CA ARG A 39 -1.61 10.44 3.23
C ARG A 39 -3.09 10.65 3.55
N ARG A 40 -3.46 11.02 4.78
CA ARG A 40 -4.86 11.32 5.12
C ARG A 40 -5.42 12.42 4.23
N GLN A 41 -4.65 13.46 3.95
CA GLN A 41 -5.07 14.53 3.04
C GLN A 41 -5.21 14.04 1.60
N GLY A 42 -4.26 13.26 1.08
CA GLY A 42 -4.36 12.65 -0.25
C GLY A 42 -5.54 11.68 -0.38
N LEU A 43 -5.78 10.85 0.64
CA LEU A 43 -6.92 9.93 0.70
C LEU A 43 -8.24 10.65 0.81
N ALA A 44 -8.32 11.71 1.63
CA ALA A 44 -9.51 12.54 1.75
C ALA A 44 -9.83 13.21 0.41
N ASN A 45 -8.83 13.68 -0.33
CA ASN A 45 -9.01 14.24 -1.67
C ASN A 45 -9.50 13.19 -2.67
N SER A 46 -8.93 11.98 -2.65
CA SER A 46 -9.42 10.86 -3.48
C SER A 46 -10.85 10.45 -3.13
N GLU A 47 -11.23 10.44 -1.84
CA GLU A 47 -12.59 10.16 -1.40
C GLU A 47 -13.58 11.24 -1.86
N ILE A 48 -13.17 12.51 -1.88
CA ILE A 48 -13.96 13.62 -2.44
C ILE A 48 -14.20 13.43 -3.94
N GLU A 49 -13.22 12.91 -4.67
CA GLU A 49 -13.34 12.58 -6.11
C GLU A 49 -14.05 11.23 -6.37
N GLY A 50 -14.53 10.54 -5.34
CA GLY A 50 -15.22 9.24 -5.47
C GLY A 50 -14.28 8.06 -5.73
N ILE A 51 -12.97 8.27 -5.63
CA ILE A 51 -11.95 7.21 -5.73
C ILE A 51 -11.78 6.58 -4.34
N HIS A 52 -12.41 5.42 -4.16
CA HIS A 52 -12.35 4.69 -2.91
C HIS A 52 -11.28 3.61 -2.94
N LEU A 53 -10.35 3.66 -1.97
CA LEU A 53 -9.41 2.57 -1.76
C LEU A 53 -10.12 1.31 -1.27
N THR A 54 -9.79 0.21 -1.92
CA THR A 54 -10.13 -1.14 -1.49
C THR A 54 -9.50 -1.43 -0.11
N PRO A 55 -10.03 -2.41 0.64
CA PRO A 55 -9.41 -2.86 1.89
C PRO A 55 -7.95 -3.30 1.71
N GLU A 56 -7.63 -3.91 0.57
CA GLU A 56 -6.29 -4.39 0.21
C GLU A 56 -5.30 -3.23 0.06
N GLU A 57 -5.66 -2.20 -0.70
CA GLU A 57 -4.83 -1.00 -0.86
C GLU A 57 -4.61 -0.27 0.47
N ARG A 58 -5.64 -0.18 1.31
CA ARG A 58 -5.50 0.40 2.66
C ARG A 58 -4.55 -0.39 3.56
N ALA A 59 -4.58 -1.71 3.49
CA ALA A 59 -3.67 -2.56 4.27
C ALA A 59 -2.23 -2.50 3.73
N PHE A 60 -2.08 -2.47 2.41
CA PHE A 60 -0.79 -2.29 1.75
C PHE A 60 -0.13 -0.97 2.14
N LEU A 61 -0.88 0.13 2.05
CA LEU A 61 -0.41 1.44 2.47
C LEU A 61 0.01 1.42 3.95
N GLN A 62 -0.77 0.83 4.85
CA GLN A 62 -0.38 0.70 6.27
C GLN A 62 0.94 -0.06 6.44
N MET A 63 1.12 -1.18 5.73
CA MET A 63 2.37 -1.95 5.76
C MET A 63 3.58 -1.11 5.33
N LEU A 64 3.46 -0.29 4.28
CA LEU A 64 4.55 0.59 3.84
C LEU A 64 4.95 1.65 4.87
N ASP A 65 4.04 2.06 5.75
CA ASP A 65 4.36 2.98 6.85
C ASP A 65 5.04 2.24 8.00
N GLU A 66 4.54 1.05 8.36
CA GLU A 66 5.16 0.19 9.39
C GLU A 66 6.60 -0.16 9.04
N GLU A 67 6.86 -0.50 7.77
CA GLU A 67 8.20 -0.85 7.27
C GLU A 67 9.04 0.38 6.89
N ARG A 68 8.52 1.60 7.09
CA ARG A 68 9.23 2.88 6.84
C ARG A 68 9.81 2.98 5.43
N VAL A 69 9.07 2.46 4.45
CA VAL A 69 9.52 2.40 3.05
C VAL A 69 9.61 3.82 2.48
N PRO A 70 10.72 4.21 1.82
CA PRO A 70 10.88 5.54 1.23
C PRO A 70 9.96 5.76 0.03
N HIS A 71 9.63 7.01 -0.28
CA HIS A 71 8.60 7.35 -1.27
C HIS A 71 8.84 6.73 -2.65
N GLU A 72 10.09 6.72 -3.12
CA GLU A 72 10.46 6.15 -4.42
C GLU A 72 10.09 4.66 -4.50
N LEU A 73 10.43 3.88 -3.46
CA LEU A 73 10.06 2.46 -3.37
C LEU A 73 8.55 2.25 -3.22
N ARG A 74 7.84 3.18 -2.56
CA ARG A 74 6.37 3.07 -2.44
C ARG A 74 5.68 3.12 -3.80
N LEU A 75 6.18 3.93 -4.73
CA LEU A 75 5.61 4.03 -6.08
C LEU A 75 5.78 2.71 -6.84
N GLU A 76 6.98 2.14 -6.81
CA GLU A 76 7.25 0.83 -7.45
C GLU A 76 6.37 -0.28 -6.89
N LEU A 77 6.23 -0.35 -5.57
CA LEU A 77 5.42 -1.37 -4.91
C LEU A 77 3.92 -1.14 -5.15
N ALA A 78 3.46 0.11 -5.25
CA ALA A 78 2.07 0.44 -5.59
C ALA A 78 1.74 0.02 -7.03
N THR A 79 2.64 0.26 -7.98
CA THR A 79 2.50 -0.24 -9.36
C THR A 79 2.44 -1.77 -9.38
N ALA A 80 3.29 -2.45 -8.61
CA ALA A 80 3.25 -3.91 -8.50
C ALA A 80 1.93 -4.43 -7.89
N LEU A 81 1.34 -3.71 -6.93
CA LEU A 81 0.03 -4.04 -6.38
C LEU A 81 -1.08 -3.87 -7.43
N ALA A 82 -1.05 -2.79 -8.20
CA ALA A 82 -2.03 -2.51 -9.26
C ALA A 82 -2.00 -3.60 -10.34
N LEU A 83 -0.80 -3.95 -10.84
CA LEU A 83 -0.62 -5.05 -11.80
C LEU A 83 -1.16 -6.37 -11.25
N ALA A 84 -0.87 -6.69 -9.98
CA ALA A 84 -1.38 -7.90 -9.33
C ALA A 84 -2.89 -7.89 -9.05
N ALA A 85 -3.52 -6.71 -9.09
CA ALA A 85 -4.97 -6.56 -9.00
C ALA A 85 -5.63 -6.74 -10.37
N GLU A 86 -5.02 -6.20 -11.43
CA GLU A 86 -5.48 -6.33 -12.83
C GLU A 86 -5.44 -7.77 -13.34
N ASP A 87 -4.37 -8.53 -13.06
CA ASP A 87 -4.27 -9.96 -13.41
C ASP A 87 -5.45 -10.80 -12.85
N ARG A 88 -6.01 -10.37 -11.71
CA ARG A 88 -7.15 -11.05 -11.09
C ARG A 88 -8.47 -10.69 -11.77
N SER A 89 -8.57 -9.49 -12.33
CA SER A 89 -9.72 -9.08 -13.14
C SER A 89 -9.73 -9.84 -14.46
N ALA A 90 -8.56 -10.13 -15.04
CA ALA A 90 -8.43 -10.93 -16.26
C ALA A 90 -8.70 -12.43 -16.04
N ALA A 91 -8.47 -12.96 -14.83
CA ALA A 91 -8.74 -14.36 -14.48
C ALA A 91 -10.18 -14.64 -14.01
N ALA A 92 -11.00 -13.59 -13.89
CA ALA A 92 -12.40 -13.68 -13.46
C ALA A 92 -13.41 -13.46 -14.61
N ASP A 93 -12.92 -13.30 -15.84
CA ASP A 93 -13.71 -13.16 -17.08
C ASP A 93 -13.72 -14.48 -17.88
#